data_AF-A0A2U3PW82-F1
#
_entry.id   AF-A0A2U3PW82-F1
#
_cell.length_a   1.000
_cell.length_b   1.000
_cell.length_c   1.000
_cell.angle_alpha   90.00
_cell.angle_beta   90.00
_cell.angle_gamma   90.00
#
_symmetry.space_group_name_H-M   'P 1'
#
loop_
_entity.id
_entity.type
_entity.pdbx_description
1 polymer ?
#
loop_
_entity_poly.entity_id
_entity_poly.type
_entity_poly.pdbx_seq_one_letter_code
_entity_poly.pdbx_strand_id
1 'polypeptide(L)'
;MAGNWAKALQFVPPILAFAIGIVIAAWLRRVAGERASAISTLIEILLLVAIGILHNRLPDLAGTLGISVVAAMQATMFIKVEGTVCSTVMITGNMRQAIENVFAVAAGSAPLGTLRRSGIFFALCAVFGFGAAAGAFAAKNIPDLALGLPVVALLIVLLRCEASRSEDRR
;
A
#
# COMPACT_ATOMS: atom_id res chain seq x y z
N MET A 1 -4.33 -29.13 22.47
CA MET A 1 -3.66 -27.87 22.08
C MET A 1 -4.11 -26.80 23.06
N ALA A 2 -3.32 -26.50 24.10
CA ALA A 2 -3.63 -25.40 25.01
C ALA A 2 -3.41 -24.07 24.27
N GLY A 3 -4.44 -23.22 24.23
CA GLY A 3 -4.38 -21.93 23.52
C GLY A 3 -3.32 -21.03 24.13
N ASN A 4 -2.37 -20.57 23.32
CA ASN A 4 -1.33 -19.65 23.78
C ASN A 4 -1.84 -18.21 23.70
N TRP A 5 -2.72 -17.85 24.63
CA TRP A 5 -3.37 -16.54 24.73
C TRP A 5 -2.37 -15.37 24.80
N ALA A 6 -1.19 -15.60 25.40
CA ALA A 6 -0.11 -14.61 25.44
C ALA A 6 0.42 -14.28 24.04
N LYS A 7 0.54 -15.27 23.15
CA LYS A 7 0.88 -15.05 21.73
C LYS A 7 -0.24 -14.42 20.92
N ALA A 8 -1.50 -14.51 21.35
CA ALA A 8 -2.60 -13.83 20.65
C ALA A 8 -2.57 -12.31 20.94
N LEU A 9 -2.25 -11.92 22.17
CA LEU A 9 -2.21 -10.51 22.59
C LEU A 9 -1.14 -9.69 21.86
N GLN A 10 -0.05 -10.30 21.39
CA GLN A 10 1.00 -9.60 20.63
C GLN A 10 0.50 -9.04 19.28
N PHE A 11 -0.63 -9.53 18.75
CA PHE A 11 -1.22 -9.00 17.51
C PHE A 11 -2.11 -7.78 17.74
N VAL A 12 -2.51 -7.49 18.99
CA VAL A 12 -3.39 -6.36 19.29
C VAL A 12 -2.74 -5.01 18.99
N PRO A 13 -1.48 -4.73 19.40
CA PRO A 13 -0.88 -3.43 19.13
C PRO A 13 -0.75 -3.09 17.63
N PRO A 14 -0.30 -4.00 16.74
CA PRO A 14 -0.29 -3.76 15.30
C PRO A 14 -1.67 -3.48 14.70
N ILE A 15 -2.71 -4.18 15.18
CA ILE A 15 -4.10 -3.95 14.74
C ILE A 15 -4.57 -2.55 15.13
N LEU A 16 -4.26 -2.11 16.36
CA LEU A 16 -4.59 -0.76 16.81
C LEU A 16 -3.82 0.30 16.02
N ALA A 17 -2.53 0.07 15.76
CA ALA A 17 -1.72 0.95 14.93
C ALA A 17 -2.30 1.07 13.50
N PHE A 18 -2.73 -0.05 12.92
CA PHE A 18 -3.40 -0.07 11.62
C PHE A 18 -4.72 0.72 11.65
N ALA A 19 -5.56 0.52 12.68
CA ALA A 19 -6.81 1.26 12.84
C ALA A 19 -6.57 2.78 12.96
N ILE A 20 -5.56 3.20 13.72
CA ILE A 20 -5.15 4.61 13.81
C ILE A 20 -4.71 5.14 12.45
N GLY A 21 -3.91 4.38 11.70
CA GLY A 21 -3.50 4.75 10.34
C GLY A 21 -4.67 4.95 9.38
N ILE A 22 -5.73 4.13 9.48
CA ILE A 22 -6.96 4.31 8.69
C ILE A 22 -7.62 5.65 9.04
N VAL A 23 -7.76 5.95 10.34
CA VAL A 23 -8.38 7.21 10.80
C VAL A 23 -7.59 8.42 10.31
N ILE A 24 -6.25 8.38 10.40
CA ILE A 24 -5.36 9.43 9.89
C ILE A 24 -5.55 9.62 8.39
N ALA A 25 -5.55 8.53 7.61
CA ALA A 25 -5.73 8.60 6.17
C ALA A 25 -7.12 9.13 5.76
N ALA A 26 -8.17 8.70 6.47
CA ALA A 26 -9.54 9.18 6.23
C ALA A 26 -9.69 10.66 6.57
N TRP A 27 -9.11 11.10 7.69
CA TRP A 27 -9.08 12.51 8.08
C TRP A 27 -8.30 13.35 7.08
N LEU A 28 -7.10 12.90 6.68
CA LEU A 28 -6.27 13.57 5.68
C LEU A 28 -7.01 13.74 4.35
N ARG A 29 -7.75 12.72 3.90
CA ARG A 29 -8.58 12.81 2.70
C ARG A 29 -9.64 13.90 2.79
N ARG A 30 -10.27 14.05 3.96
CA ARG A 30 -11.29 15.09 4.17
C ARG A 30 -10.69 16.49 4.17
N VAL A 31 -9.53 16.68 4.79
CA VAL A 31 -8.91 18.01 4.95
C VAL A 31 -8.18 18.47 3.68
N ALA A 32 -7.45 17.57 3.01
CA ALA A 32 -6.58 17.92 1.89
C ALA A 32 -7.20 17.66 0.51
N GLY A 33 -8.37 17.01 0.43
CA GLY A 33 -9.08 16.75 -0.83
C GLY A 33 -8.18 16.06 -1.86
N GLU A 34 -8.05 16.66 -3.04
CA GLU A 34 -7.22 16.14 -4.14
C GLU A 34 -5.71 16.09 -3.81
N ARG A 35 -5.24 16.91 -2.87
CA ARG A 35 -3.83 16.88 -2.44
C ARG A 35 -3.54 15.76 -1.43
N ALA A 36 -4.57 15.11 -0.91
CA ALA A 36 -4.42 14.13 0.15
C ALA A 36 -3.50 12.96 -0.26
N SER A 37 -3.56 12.49 -1.49
CA SER A 37 -2.69 11.41 -1.97
C SER A 37 -1.22 11.83 -2.00
N ALA A 38 -0.90 13.03 -2.50
CA ALA A 38 0.47 13.53 -2.53
C ALA A 38 1.02 13.79 -1.11
N ILE A 39 0.20 14.35 -0.22
CA ILE A 39 0.57 14.56 1.19
C ILE A 39 0.75 13.21 1.90
N SER A 40 -0.10 12.22 1.62
CA SER A 40 0.06 10.86 2.15
C SER A 40 1.38 10.24 1.71
N THR A 41 1.72 10.34 0.42
CA THR A 41 3.02 9.86 -0.09
C THR A 41 4.19 10.52 0.65
N LEU A 42 4.13 11.84 0.87
CA LEU A 42 5.15 12.55 1.64
C LEU A 42 5.22 12.06 3.09
N ILE A 43 4.08 11.89 3.76
CA ILE A 43 4.04 11.36 5.14
C ILE A 43 4.58 9.94 5.20
N GLU A 44 4.24 9.08 4.23
CA GLU A 44 4.76 7.71 4.14
C GLU A 44 6.28 7.68 3.98
N ILE A 45 6.85 8.55 3.13
CA ILE A 45 8.31 8.69 2.98
C ILE A 45 8.94 9.06 4.33
N LEU A 46 8.40 10.08 5.00
CA LEU A 46 8.91 10.54 6.30
C LEU A 46 8.81 9.45 7.37
N LEU A 47 7.68 8.71 7.40
CA LEU A 47 7.49 7.59 8.31
C LEU A 47 8.48 6.46 8.03
N LEU A 48 8.70 6.07 6.77
CA LEU A 48 9.65 5.01 6.42
C LEU A 48 11.09 5.39 6.78
N VAL A 49 11.48 6.64 6.56
CA VAL A 49 12.79 7.15 7.01
C VAL A 49 12.90 7.11 8.53
N ALA A 50 11.87 7.57 9.25
CA ALA A 50 11.83 7.54 10.71
C ALA A 50 11.90 6.10 11.24
N ILE A 51 11.18 5.16 10.62
CA ILE A 51 11.21 3.74 10.95
C ILE A 51 12.61 3.16 10.71
N GLY A 52 13.24 3.46 9.58
CA GLY A 52 14.60 2.99 9.28
C GLY A 52 15.63 3.46 10.31
N ILE A 53 15.54 4.72 10.75
CA ILE A 53 16.42 5.26 11.80
C ILE A 53 16.10 4.61 13.16
N LEU A 54 14.82 4.48 13.50
CA LEU A 54 14.38 4.01 14.82
C LEU A 54 14.51 2.49 14.97
N HIS A 55 14.51 1.72 13.86
CA HIS A 55 14.65 0.27 13.88
C HIS A 55 15.93 -0.19 14.58
N ASN A 56 17.02 0.58 14.45
CA ASN A 56 18.29 0.31 15.14
C ASN A 56 18.22 0.50 16.67
N ARG A 57 17.18 1.15 17.19
CA ARG A 57 16.99 1.44 18.63
C ARG A 57 15.82 0.68 19.24
N LEU A 58 14.70 0.58 18.52
CA LEU A 58 13.45 -0.03 18.96
C LEU A 58 12.84 -0.88 17.82
N PRO A 59 13.40 -2.06 17.53
CA PRO A 59 13.05 -2.84 16.34
C PRO A 59 11.57 -3.26 16.30
N ASP A 60 10.99 -3.69 17.42
CA ASP A 60 9.60 -4.15 17.48
C ASP A 60 8.58 -3.00 17.33
N LEU A 61 8.85 -1.85 17.99
CA LEU A 61 7.95 -0.71 17.95
C LEU A 61 7.98 -0.01 16.59
N ALA A 62 9.18 0.27 16.07
CA ALA A 62 9.35 0.92 14.77
C ALA A 62 8.94 0.00 13.62
N GLY A 63 9.39 -1.26 13.68
CA GLY A 63 9.12 -2.26 12.64
C GLY A 63 7.64 -2.61 12.59
N THR A 64 7.08 -3.19 13.66
CA THR A 64 5.73 -3.75 13.57
C THR A 64 4.65 -2.67 13.59
N LEU A 65 4.72 -1.70 14.50
CA LEU A 65 3.67 -0.67 14.60
C LEU A 65 3.81 0.38 13.48
N GLY A 66 5.02 0.86 13.23
CA GLY A 66 5.27 1.85 12.18
C GLY A 66 4.86 1.35 10.80
N ILE A 67 5.27 0.13 10.43
CA ILE A 67 4.89 -0.46 9.14
C ILE A 67 3.38 -0.74 9.08
N SER A 68 2.73 -1.08 10.21
CA SER A 68 1.26 -1.23 10.26
C SER A 68 0.54 0.08 9.98
N VAL A 69 1.03 1.22 10.48
CA VAL A 69 0.48 2.55 10.17
C VAL A 69 0.68 2.88 8.69
N VAL A 70 1.89 2.67 8.15
CA VAL A 70 2.19 2.92 6.73
C VAL A 70 1.28 2.07 5.83
N ALA A 71 1.13 0.78 6.15
CA ALA A 71 0.26 -0.13 5.41
C ALA A 71 -1.22 0.32 5.45
N ALA A 72 -1.69 0.81 6.59
CA ALA A 72 -3.05 1.33 6.73
C ALA A 72 -3.28 2.58 5.88
N MET A 73 -2.31 3.49 5.84
CA MET A 73 -2.37 4.69 5.00
C MET A 73 -2.46 4.30 3.53
N GLN A 74 -1.61 3.39 3.06
CA GLN A 74 -1.63 2.89 1.68
C GLN A 74 -2.95 2.21 1.32
N ALA A 75 -3.43 1.31 2.19
CA ALA A 75 -4.68 0.58 1.98
C ALA A 75 -5.90 1.49 1.92
N THR A 76 -5.83 2.64 2.59
CA THR A 76 -6.94 3.59 2.63
C THR A 76 -6.83 4.58 1.47
N MET A 77 -5.65 5.17 1.24
CA MET A 77 -5.42 6.28 0.30
C MET A 77 -5.48 5.88 -1.17
N PHE A 78 -4.96 4.71 -1.52
CA PHE A 78 -4.83 4.30 -2.91
C PHE A 78 -5.82 3.19 -3.27
N ILE A 79 -7.12 3.52 -3.20
CA ILE A 79 -8.22 2.55 -3.43
C ILE A 79 -8.83 2.61 -4.83
N LYS A 80 -8.26 3.39 -5.75
CA LYS A 80 -8.86 3.62 -7.07
C LYS A 80 -7.79 3.75 -8.15
N VAL A 81 -7.93 2.97 -9.23
CA VAL A 81 -7.09 3.03 -10.45
C VAL A 81 -8.02 3.13 -11.66
N GLU A 82 -7.81 4.14 -12.51
CA GLU A 82 -8.63 4.41 -13.70
C GLU A 82 -10.16 4.37 -13.46
N GLY A 83 -10.65 4.96 -12.36
CA GLY A 83 -12.08 4.92 -12.07
C GLY A 83 -12.53 3.65 -11.32
N THR A 84 -11.74 2.58 -11.35
CA THR A 84 -12.05 1.29 -10.74
C THR A 84 -11.61 1.26 -9.28
N VAL A 85 -12.53 0.90 -8.37
CA VAL A 85 -12.19 0.62 -6.97
C VAL A 85 -11.38 -0.66 -6.89
N CYS A 86 -10.16 -0.58 -6.35
CA CYS A 86 -9.21 -1.67 -6.22
C CYS A 86 -8.45 -1.57 -4.89
N SER A 87 -7.89 -2.67 -4.40
CA SER A 87 -6.98 -2.61 -3.24
C SER A 87 -5.53 -2.68 -3.71
N THR A 88 -4.74 -1.64 -3.49
CA THR A 88 -3.31 -1.64 -3.86
C THR A 88 -2.46 -2.49 -2.92
N VAL A 89 -2.97 -2.83 -1.73
CA VAL A 89 -2.24 -3.57 -0.69
C VAL A 89 -2.74 -5.01 -0.55
N MET A 90 -3.93 -5.35 -1.06
CA MET A 90 -4.53 -6.69 -0.94
C MET A 90 -4.68 -7.40 -2.29
N ILE A 91 -3.87 -8.44 -2.52
CA ILE A 91 -3.87 -9.21 -3.77
C ILE A 91 -5.15 -10.05 -3.92
N THR A 92 -5.57 -10.73 -2.85
CA THR A 92 -6.63 -11.76 -2.92
C THR A 92 -7.97 -11.19 -3.36
N GLY A 93 -8.30 -9.97 -2.94
CA GLY A 93 -9.51 -9.27 -3.36
C GLY A 93 -9.48 -8.89 -4.84
N ASN A 94 -8.35 -8.39 -5.33
CA ASN A 94 -8.18 -8.06 -6.75
C ASN A 94 -8.19 -9.30 -7.63
N MET A 95 -7.52 -10.38 -7.20
CA MET A 95 -7.47 -11.65 -7.94
C MET A 95 -8.88 -12.25 -8.08
N ARG A 96 -9.68 -12.23 -7.00
CA ARG A 96 -11.08 -12.65 -7.06
C ARG A 96 -11.88 -11.83 -8.09
N GLN A 97 -11.78 -10.51 -8.03
CA GLN A 97 -12.48 -9.63 -8.99
C GLN A 97 -11.99 -9.85 -10.43
N ALA A 98 -10.70 -10.13 -10.64
CA ALA A 98 -10.17 -10.48 -11.96
C ALA A 98 -10.80 -11.78 -12.49
N ILE A 99 -10.87 -12.82 -11.66
CA ILE A 99 -11.48 -14.11 -12.02
C ILE A 99 -12.97 -13.94 -12.33
N GLU A 100 -13.72 -13.22 -11.49
CA GLU A 100 -15.14 -12.91 -11.70
C GLU A 100 -15.36 -12.16 -13.03
N ASN A 101 -14.51 -11.18 -13.34
CA ASN A 101 -14.57 -10.44 -14.59
C ASN A 101 -14.28 -11.32 -15.81
N VAL A 102 -13.25 -12.17 -15.74
CA VAL A 102 -12.91 -13.11 -16.83
C VAL A 102 -14.05 -14.11 -17.05
N PHE A 103 -14.64 -14.63 -15.97
CA PHE A 103 -15.77 -15.54 -16.04
C PHE A 103 -16.99 -14.89 -16.67
N ALA A 104 -17.33 -13.65 -16.29
CA ALA A 104 -18.43 -12.91 -16.90
C ALA A 104 -18.22 -12.68 -18.42
N VAL A 105 -16.98 -12.42 -18.84
CA VAL A 105 -16.64 -12.27 -20.28
C VAL A 105 -16.81 -13.60 -21.01
N ALA A 106 -16.30 -14.70 -20.44
CA ALA A 106 -16.43 -16.03 -21.02
C ALA A 106 -17.90 -16.50 -21.09
N ALA A 107 -18.73 -16.10 -20.12
CA ALA A 107 -20.16 -16.41 -20.08
C ALA A 107 -21.01 -15.49 -20.99
N GLY A 108 -20.41 -14.52 -21.69
CA GLY A 108 -21.13 -13.58 -22.56
C GLY A 108 -21.99 -12.55 -21.82
N SER A 109 -21.87 -12.44 -20.49
CA SER A 109 -22.65 -11.55 -19.63
C SER A 109 -21.88 -10.29 -19.18
N ALA A 110 -20.69 -10.06 -19.74
CA ALA A 110 -19.83 -8.97 -19.33
C ALA A 110 -20.28 -7.58 -19.83
N PRO A 111 -20.38 -6.58 -18.95
CA PRO A 111 -20.47 -5.19 -19.34
C PRO A 111 -19.26 -4.74 -20.18
N LEU A 112 -19.45 -3.71 -21.02
CA LEU A 112 -18.36 -3.04 -21.73
C LEU A 112 -17.26 -2.58 -20.74
N GLY A 113 -16.00 -2.86 -21.07
CA GLY A 113 -14.85 -2.46 -20.24
C GLY A 113 -14.42 -3.47 -19.16
N THR A 114 -15.14 -4.57 -18.99
CA THR A 114 -14.81 -5.64 -18.01
C THR A 114 -13.41 -6.24 -18.25
N LEU A 115 -13.00 -6.39 -19.51
CA LEU A 115 -11.68 -6.90 -19.86
C LEU A 115 -10.54 -5.96 -19.43
N ARG A 116 -10.73 -4.64 -19.61
CA ARG A 116 -9.78 -3.61 -19.14
C ARG A 116 -9.66 -3.64 -17.62
N ARG A 117 -10.80 -3.74 -16.92
CA ARG A 117 -10.84 -3.86 -15.45
C ARG A 117 -10.10 -5.10 -14.95
N SER A 118 -10.30 -6.24 -15.61
CA SER A 118 -9.54 -7.47 -15.30
C SER A 118 -8.04 -7.27 -15.51
N GLY A 119 -7.63 -6.62 -16.61
CA GLY A 119 -6.24 -6.27 -16.87
C GLY A 119 -5.61 -5.43 -15.77
N ILE A 120 -6.34 -4.42 -15.24
CA ILE A 120 -5.89 -3.61 -14.09
C ILE A 120 -5.64 -4.49 -12.86
N PHE A 121 -6.57 -5.38 -12.51
CA PHE A 121 -6.41 -6.24 -11.34
C PHE A 121 -5.27 -7.23 -11.50
N PHE A 122 -5.09 -7.80 -12.70
CA PHE A 122 -3.95 -8.67 -12.99
C PHE A 122 -2.62 -7.92 -12.87
N ALA A 123 -2.53 -6.72 -13.45
CA ALA A 123 -1.34 -5.88 -13.35
C ALA A 123 -1.01 -5.53 -11.89
N LEU A 124 -2.01 -5.18 -11.08
CA LEU A 124 -1.84 -4.94 -9.64
C LEU A 124 -1.28 -6.18 -8.92
N CYS A 125 -1.81 -7.37 -9.20
CA CYS A 125 -1.31 -8.61 -8.61
C CYS A 125 0.15 -8.89 -9.04
N ALA A 126 0.48 -8.68 -10.31
CA ALA A 126 1.83 -8.90 -10.84
C ALA A 126 2.86 -7.93 -10.25
N VAL A 127 2.54 -6.64 -10.20
CA VAL A 127 3.43 -5.61 -9.62
C VAL A 127 3.61 -5.83 -8.12
N PHE A 128 2.54 -6.18 -7.40
CA PHE A 128 2.65 -6.53 -5.98
C PHE A 128 3.57 -7.75 -5.78
N GLY A 129 3.35 -8.83 -6.55
CA GLY A 129 4.17 -10.05 -6.46
C GLY A 129 5.64 -9.78 -6.74
N PHE A 130 5.94 -8.98 -7.77
CA PHE A 130 7.30 -8.54 -8.08
C PHE A 130 7.89 -7.70 -6.95
N GLY A 131 7.15 -6.72 -6.42
CA GLY A 131 7.57 -5.89 -5.31
C GLY A 131 7.86 -6.69 -4.04
N ALA A 132 7.04 -7.70 -3.73
CA ALA A 132 7.25 -8.60 -2.60
C ALA A 132 8.53 -9.45 -2.79
N ALA A 133 8.76 -9.99 -3.98
CA ALA A 133 9.98 -10.73 -4.29
C ALA A 133 11.24 -9.86 -4.20
N ALA A 134 11.21 -8.66 -4.79
CA ALA A 134 12.29 -7.70 -4.71
C ALA A 134 12.57 -7.22 -3.28
N GLY A 135 11.51 -6.94 -2.51
CA GLY A 135 11.59 -6.56 -1.11
C GLY A 135 12.16 -7.67 -0.22
N ALA A 136 11.72 -8.92 -0.41
CA ALA A 136 12.27 -10.08 0.30
C ALA A 136 13.75 -10.31 -0.03
N PHE A 137 14.12 -10.16 -1.32
CA PHE A 137 15.50 -10.24 -1.74
C PHE A 137 16.36 -9.13 -1.12
N ALA A 138 15.88 -7.88 -1.12
CA ALA A 138 16.57 -6.76 -0.50
C ALA A 138 16.72 -6.95 1.03
N ALA A 139 15.65 -7.36 1.71
CA ALA A 139 15.69 -7.63 3.15
C ALA A 139 16.70 -8.72 3.53
N LYS A 140 16.90 -9.72 2.66
CA LYS A 140 17.89 -10.79 2.86
C LYS A 140 19.33 -10.33 2.63
N ASN A 141 19.58 -9.54 1.58
CA ASN A 141 20.95 -9.19 1.17
C ASN A 141 21.47 -7.89 1.78
N ILE A 142 20.58 -6.93 2.08
CA ILE A 142 20.90 -5.59 2.59
C ILE A 142 19.88 -5.16 3.67
N PRO A 143 19.82 -5.85 4.83
CA PRO A 143 18.76 -5.65 5.83
C PRO A 143 18.66 -4.19 6.33
N ASP A 144 19.81 -3.54 6.57
CA ASP A 144 19.86 -2.15 7.05
C ASP A 144 19.35 -1.13 6.02
N LEU A 145 19.33 -1.49 4.73
CA LEU A 145 18.94 -0.62 3.63
C LEU A 145 17.64 -1.07 2.95
N ALA A 146 16.98 -2.12 3.47
CA ALA A 146 15.78 -2.69 2.87
C ALA A 146 14.65 -1.65 2.74
N LEU A 147 14.53 -0.73 3.70
CA LEU A 147 13.57 0.38 3.67
C LEU A 147 13.99 1.53 2.73
N GLY A 148 15.26 1.58 2.31
CA GLY A 148 15.74 2.55 1.33
C GLY A 148 15.09 2.36 -0.04
N LEU A 149 14.87 1.11 -0.45
CA LEU A 149 14.23 0.78 -1.73
C LEU A 149 12.82 1.40 -1.88
N PRO A 150 11.86 1.17 -0.96
CA PRO A 150 10.54 1.80 -1.06
C PRO A 150 10.60 3.32 -0.90
N VAL A 151 11.52 3.87 -0.08
CA VAL A 151 11.70 5.33 0.04
C VAL A 151 12.11 5.96 -1.30
N VAL A 152 13.11 5.38 -1.99
CA VAL A 152 13.55 5.87 -3.31
C VAL A 152 12.43 5.75 -4.33
N ALA A 153 11.68 4.63 -4.33
CA ALA A 153 10.56 4.46 -5.24
C ALA A 153 9.46 5.52 -5.02
N LEU A 154 9.08 5.78 -3.77
CA LEU A 154 8.07 6.80 -3.43
C LEU A 154 8.55 8.22 -3.76
N LEU A 155 9.84 8.52 -3.58
CA LEU A 155 10.43 9.80 -3.98
C LEU A 155 10.34 10.02 -5.49
N ILE A 156 10.65 9.02 -6.31
CA ILE A 156 10.49 9.09 -7.77
C ILE A 156 9.03 9.37 -8.13
N VAL A 157 8.08 8.68 -7.51
CA VAL A 157 6.65 8.91 -7.73
C VAL A 157 6.24 10.34 -7.36
N LEU A 158 6.66 10.82 -6.19
CA LEU A 158 6.35 12.17 -5.74
C LEU A 158 6.87 13.23 -6.73
N LEU A 159 8.13 13.12 -7.17
CA LEU A 159 8.74 14.03 -8.14
C LEU A 159 8.03 14.01 -9.49
N ARG A 160 7.62 12.83 -9.97
CA ARG A 160 6.84 12.70 -11.22
C ARG A 160 5.46 13.35 -11.10
N CYS A 161 4.79 13.17 -9.97
CA CYS A 161 3.49 13.80 -9.71
C CYS A 161 3.59 15.33 -9.64
N GLU A 162 4.64 15.87 -8.99
CA GLU A 162 4.85 17.32 -8.94
C GLU A 162 5.22 17.90 -10.31
N ALA A 163 6.06 17.21 -11.09
CA ALA A 163 6.41 17.63 -12.44
C ALA A 163 5.16 17.74 -13.34
N SER A 164 4.32 16.70 -13.37
CA SER A 164 3.08 16.70 -14.15
C SER A 164 2.11 17.80 -13.72
N ARG A 165 1.98 18.07 -12.41
CA ARG A 165 1.18 19.20 -11.90
C ARG A 165 1.74 20.56 -12.31
N SER A 166 3.07 20.68 -12.46
CA SER A 166 3.71 21.92 -12.89
C SER A 166 3.49 22.22 -14.38
N GLU A 167 3.37 21.18 -15.22
CA GLU A 167 3.03 21.30 -16.63
C GLU A 167 1.56 21.70 -16.83
N ASP A 168 0.63 21.12 -16.06
CA ASP A 168 -0.81 21.42 -16.16
C ASP A 168 -1.18 22.84 -15.65
N ARG A 169 -0.23 23.52 -15.01
CA ARG A 169 -0.39 24.89 -14.49
C ARG A 169 0.26 25.97 -15.38
N ARG A 170 0.90 25.58 -16.48
CA ARG A 170 1.47 26.48 -17.50
C ARG A 170 0.53 26.61 -18.69
#